data_AF-A0A1B8NV64-F1
#
_entry.id   AF-A0A1B8NV64-F1
#
_cell.length_a   1.000
_cell.length_b   1.000
_cell.length_c   1.000
_cell.angle_alpha   90.00
_cell.angle_beta   90.00
_cell.angle_gamma   90.00
#
_symmetry.space_group_name_H-M   'P 1'
#
loop_
_entity.id
_entity.type
_entity.pdbx_description
1 polymer ?
#
loop_
_entity_poly.entity_id
_entity_poly.type
_entity_poly.pdbx_seq_one_letter_code
_entity_poly.pdbx_strand_id
1 'polypeptide(L)'
;MPRFWYMLPDFMPRHFPQAFVPRIIHDTPQVFANTEPAVLIDANFSTFWVEQNTWSVAGLTAFLNSSWCRAVMEAAGTPLGGGALKLEAVHLRKMPVPYLEPEALKSLNNAGQCLHNHEGRRQVDQIVLRALLGDTTSETEIDAFAERLNKRRAALGTARQKGAA
;
A
#
# COMPACT_ATOMS: atom_id res chain seq x y z
N MET A 1 -10.83 29.28 -25.61
CA MET A 1 -12.17 28.66 -25.51
C MET A 1 -12.61 28.64 -24.06
N PRO A 2 -13.91 28.86 -23.75
CA PRO A 2 -14.43 28.68 -22.39
C PRO A 2 -14.37 27.20 -21.97
N ARG A 3 -14.07 26.93 -20.69
CA ARG A 3 -14.14 25.58 -20.09
C ARG A 3 -15.47 25.44 -19.34
N PHE A 4 -16.13 24.30 -19.51
CA PHE A 4 -17.35 23.96 -18.79
C PHE A 4 -17.11 22.83 -17.79
N TRP A 5 -17.94 22.73 -16.75
CA TRP A 5 -17.79 21.76 -15.64
C TRP A 5 -17.87 20.29 -16.07
N TYR A 6 -18.43 20.01 -17.25
CA TYR A 6 -18.52 18.67 -17.84
C TYR A 6 -17.36 18.33 -18.78
N MET A 7 -16.48 19.29 -19.11
CA MET A 7 -15.30 19.01 -19.93
C MET A 7 -14.21 18.41 -19.04
N LEU A 8 -13.79 17.19 -19.38
CA LEU A 8 -12.67 16.56 -18.68
C LEU A 8 -11.40 17.39 -18.91
N PRO A 9 -10.66 17.73 -17.86
CA PRO A 9 -9.36 18.35 -18.01
C PRO A 9 -8.37 17.33 -18.57
N ASP A 10 -7.21 17.82 -19.04
CA ASP A 10 -6.09 16.96 -19.35
C ASP A 10 -5.75 16.07 -18.16
N PHE A 11 -5.52 14.79 -18.45
CA PHE A 11 -5.22 13.82 -17.42
C PHE A 11 -3.77 13.96 -16.95
N MET A 12 -3.63 14.27 -15.67
CA MET A 12 -2.36 14.28 -14.93
C MET A 12 -1.87 12.88 -14.53
N PRO A 13 -0.58 12.67 -14.19
CA PRO A 13 -0.01 11.38 -13.81
C PRO A 13 -0.80 10.62 -12.73
N ARG A 14 -1.41 11.35 -11.78
CA ARG A 14 -2.27 10.78 -10.74
C ARG A 14 -3.48 9.97 -11.27
N HIS A 15 -3.90 10.19 -12.52
CA HIS A 15 -5.00 9.45 -13.16
C HIS A 15 -4.51 8.19 -13.89
N PHE A 16 -3.20 8.04 -14.10
CA PHE A 16 -2.54 6.84 -14.64
C PHE A 16 -1.44 6.35 -13.69
N PRO A 17 -1.78 6.06 -12.42
CA PRO A 17 -0.78 5.64 -11.45
C PRO A 17 -0.27 4.23 -11.74
N GLN A 18 0.85 3.86 -11.12
CA GLN A 18 1.32 2.47 -11.12
C GLN A 18 0.52 1.62 -10.12
N ALA A 19 0.10 2.22 -9.00
CA ALA A 19 -0.72 1.53 -8.00
C ALA A 19 -1.75 2.47 -7.37
N PHE A 20 -2.84 1.92 -6.82
CA PHE A 20 -3.91 2.72 -6.22
C PHE A 20 -4.62 1.96 -5.09
N VAL A 21 -5.23 2.71 -4.17
CA VAL A 21 -5.97 2.19 -3.01
C VAL A 21 -7.31 2.93 -2.88
N PRO A 22 -8.43 2.24 -2.58
CA PRO A 22 -9.70 2.91 -2.34
C PRO A 22 -9.60 3.90 -1.18
N ARG A 23 -10.30 5.04 -1.26
CA ARG A 23 -10.34 6.02 -0.16
C ARG A 23 -11.32 5.64 0.95
N ILE A 24 -12.30 4.79 0.66
CA ILE A 24 -13.25 4.26 1.64
C ILE A 24 -13.15 2.74 1.61
N ILE A 25 -12.80 2.15 2.75
CA ILE A 25 -12.45 0.73 2.86
C ILE A 25 -13.23 0.12 4.02
N HIS A 26 -14.14 -0.83 3.75
CA HIS A 26 -14.82 -1.55 4.83
C HIS A 26 -13.94 -2.62 5.45
N ASP A 27 -13.25 -3.39 4.60
CA ASP A 27 -12.38 -4.49 5.02
C ASP A 27 -10.94 -4.00 5.28
N THR A 28 -9.94 -4.76 4.86
CA THR A 28 -8.54 -4.40 5.06
C THR A 28 -8.04 -3.53 3.91
N PRO A 29 -7.22 -2.49 4.17
CA PRO A 29 -6.52 -1.77 3.13
C PRO A 29 -5.75 -2.70 2.20
N GLN A 30 -6.02 -2.53 0.91
CA GLN A 30 -5.41 -3.29 -0.17
C GLN A 30 -5.11 -2.37 -1.33
N VAL A 31 -3.87 -2.44 -1.79
CA VAL A 31 -3.39 -1.65 -2.93
C VAL A 31 -3.42 -2.53 -4.18
N PHE A 32 -3.91 -1.98 -5.27
CA PHE A 32 -4.02 -2.64 -6.56
C PHE A 32 -2.97 -2.08 -7.50
N ALA A 33 -2.39 -2.95 -8.33
CA ALA A 33 -1.60 -2.53 -9.48
C ALA A 33 -2.52 -1.98 -10.57
N ASN A 34 -2.06 -0.97 -11.30
CA ASN A 34 -2.70 -0.60 -12.56
C ASN A 34 -2.37 -1.63 -13.64
N THR A 35 -3.25 -1.76 -14.63
CA THR A 35 -3.13 -2.75 -15.70
C THR A 35 -2.17 -2.29 -16.78
N GLU A 36 -1.82 -3.22 -17.68
CA GLU A 36 -1.19 -2.92 -18.96
C GLU A 36 -2.14 -3.36 -20.08
N PRO A 37 -2.74 -2.43 -20.86
CA PRO A 37 -2.56 -0.98 -20.80
C PRO A 37 -3.17 -0.33 -19.55
N ALA A 38 -2.65 0.84 -19.16
CA ALA A 38 -3.08 1.57 -17.97
C ALA A 38 -4.54 2.02 -18.08
N VAL A 39 -5.31 1.75 -17.02
CA VAL A 39 -6.67 2.29 -16.88
C VAL A 39 -6.65 3.60 -16.12
N LEU A 40 -7.63 4.45 -16.44
CA LEU A 40 -7.81 5.73 -15.80
C LEU A 40 -8.44 5.54 -14.42
N ILE A 41 -7.81 6.12 -13.40
CA ILE A 41 -8.25 6.04 -12.00
C ILE A 41 -8.91 7.35 -11.58
N ASP A 42 -10.12 7.24 -11.01
CA ASP A 42 -10.91 8.38 -10.58
C ASP A 42 -10.52 8.90 -9.18
N ALA A 43 -11.26 9.90 -8.68
CA ALA A 43 -11.01 10.54 -7.40
C ALA A 43 -11.43 9.70 -6.17
N ASN A 44 -12.06 8.54 -6.33
CA ASN A 44 -12.41 7.63 -5.23
C ASN A 44 -11.21 6.83 -4.74
N PHE A 45 -10.07 6.94 -5.43
CA PHE A 45 -8.83 6.28 -5.08
C PHE A 45 -7.74 7.29 -4.70
N SER A 46 -6.87 6.86 -3.80
CA SER A 46 -5.56 7.46 -3.62
C SER A 46 -4.58 6.70 -4.51
N THR A 47 -3.67 7.44 -5.15
CA THR A 47 -2.87 6.90 -6.24
C THR A 47 -1.37 7.08 -5.97
N PHE A 48 -0.57 6.12 -6.44
CA PHE A 48 0.87 6.03 -6.22
C PHE A 48 1.60 5.89 -7.56
N TRP A 49 2.64 6.69 -7.74
CA TRP A 49 3.54 6.62 -8.88
C TRP A 49 4.95 7.00 -8.41
N VAL A 50 5.95 6.49 -9.10
CA VAL A 50 7.35 6.85 -8.90
C VAL A 50 7.84 7.72 -10.04
N GLU A 51 8.78 8.62 -9.75
CA GLU A 51 9.40 9.47 -10.77
C GLU A 51 10.58 8.76 -11.47
N GLN A 52 11.18 7.78 -10.80
CA GLN A 52 12.32 7.02 -11.31
C GLN A 52 11.91 5.62 -11.71
N ASN A 53 12.47 5.10 -12.81
CA ASN A 53 12.18 3.75 -13.33
C ASN A 53 12.79 2.61 -12.49
N THR A 54 13.15 2.85 -11.22
CA THR A 54 13.74 1.84 -10.34
C THR A 54 12.70 0.91 -9.72
N TRP A 55 11.47 1.38 -9.55
CA TRP A 55 10.36 0.57 -9.05
C TRP A 55 9.56 -0.01 -10.21
N SER A 56 9.38 -1.33 -10.23
CA SER A 56 8.38 -1.95 -11.08
C SER A 56 6.98 -1.73 -10.50
N VAL A 57 5.95 -1.81 -11.34
CA VAL A 57 4.54 -1.79 -10.88
C VAL A 57 4.33 -2.88 -9.82
N ALA A 58 4.79 -4.10 -10.10
CA ALA A 58 4.69 -5.23 -9.19
C ALA A 58 5.42 -4.96 -7.86
N GLY A 59 6.63 -4.41 -7.89
CA GLY A 59 7.42 -4.10 -6.70
C GLY A 59 6.79 -3.00 -5.83
N LEU A 60 6.29 -1.93 -6.45
CA LEU A 60 5.58 -0.87 -5.75
C LEU A 60 4.29 -1.40 -5.09
N THR A 61 3.47 -2.14 -5.84
CA THR A 61 2.25 -2.75 -5.30
C THR A 61 2.57 -3.74 -4.19
N ALA A 62 3.66 -4.50 -4.30
CA ALA A 62 4.10 -5.43 -3.28
C ALA A 62 4.51 -4.72 -1.98
N PHE A 63 5.37 -3.70 -2.09
CA PHE A 63 5.77 -2.88 -0.96
C PHE A 63 4.57 -2.28 -0.22
N LEU A 64 3.63 -1.68 -0.98
CA LEU A 64 2.43 -1.07 -0.41
C LEU A 64 1.47 -2.09 0.21
N ASN A 65 1.56 -3.37 -0.18
CA ASN A 65 0.81 -4.47 0.43
C ASN A 65 1.60 -5.25 1.50
N SER A 66 2.83 -4.84 1.84
CA SER A 66 3.56 -5.42 2.97
C SER A 66 2.77 -5.26 4.28
N SER A 67 3.02 -6.15 5.23
CA SER A 67 2.43 -6.12 6.58
C SER A 67 2.69 -4.78 7.27
N TRP A 68 3.85 -4.16 7.03
CA TRP A 68 4.17 -2.81 7.50
C TRP A 68 3.20 -1.76 6.92
N CYS A 69 3.17 -1.61 5.59
CA CYS A 69 2.36 -0.59 4.93
C CYS A 69 0.88 -0.77 5.22
N ARG A 70 0.37 -2.00 5.24
CA ARG A 70 -1.04 -2.28 5.55
C ARG A 70 -1.38 -1.96 7.00
N ALA A 71 -0.49 -2.24 7.95
CA ALA A 71 -0.69 -1.85 9.34
C ALA A 71 -0.68 -0.33 9.50
N VAL A 72 0.22 0.39 8.82
CA VAL A 72 0.26 1.85 8.86
C VAL A 72 -0.98 2.47 8.21
N MET A 73 -1.43 1.97 7.05
CA MET A 73 -2.66 2.44 6.41
C MET A 73 -3.88 2.28 7.33
N GLU A 74 -4.01 1.14 7.99
CA GLU A 74 -5.09 0.88 8.97
C GLU A 74 -5.02 1.84 10.16
N ALA A 75 -3.82 2.09 10.69
CA ALA A 75 -3.62 2.95 11.85
C ALA A 75 -3.74 4.44 11.55
N ALA A 76 -3.38 4.88 10.34
CA ALA A 76 -3.39 6.29 9.93
C ALA A 76 -4.73 6.75 9.34
N GLY A 77 -5.54 5.81 8.83
CA GLY A 77 -6.86 6.13 8.29
C GLY A 77 -7.82 6.66 9.36
N THR A 78 -8.81 7.44 8.93
CA THR A 78 -9.86 7.94 9.84
C THR A 78 -11.04 6.97 9.82
N PRO A 79 -11.43 6.36 10.96
CA PRO A 79 -12.65 5.57 11.03
C PRO A 79 -13.88 6.44 10.72
N LEU A 80 -14.81 5.90 9.94
CA LEU A 80 -16.11 6.48 9.65
C LEU A 80 -17.22 5.66 10.30
N GLY A 81 -18.43 6.23 10.37
CA GLY A 81 -19.64 5.48 10.71
C GLY A 81 -19.85 4.28 9.78
N GLY A 82 -20.50 3.23 10.27
CA GLY A 82 -20.63 1.95 9.55
C GLY A 82 -19.33 1.14 9.47
N GLY A 83 -18.29 1.56 10.20
CA GLY A 83 -17.06 0.80 10.39
C GLY A 83 -16.06 0.93 9.24
N ALA A 84 -16.32 1.79 8.26
CA ALA A 84 -15.41 2.03 7.15
C ALA A 84 -14.17 2.82 7.59
N LEU A 85 -13.07 2.65 6.86
CA LEU A 85 -11.84 3.41 7.02
C LEU A 85 -11.69 4.40 5.86
N LYS A 86 -11.49 5.67 6.19
CA LYS A 86 -11.18 6.72 5.23
C LYS A 86 -9.67 6.90 5.09
N LEU A 87 -9.15 6.66 3.88
CA LEU A 87 -7.72 6.72 3.56
C LEU A 87 -7.45 7.76 2.47
N GLU A 88 -7.08 8.98 2.88
CA GLU A 88 -6.77 10.09 1.98
C GLU A 88 -5.26 10.29 1.80
N ALA A 89 -4.89 11.06 0.79
CA ALA A 89 -3.50 11.42 0.51
C ALA A 89 -2.77 12.03 1.72
N VAL A 90 -3.47 12.77 2.59
CA VAL A 90 -2.89 13.35 3.81
C VAL A 90 -2.50 12.29 4.85
N HIS A 91 -3.20 11.16 4.91
CA HIS A 91 -2.83 10.01 5.75
C HIS A 91 -1.61 9.31 5.15
N LEU A 92 -1.64 9.03 3.84
CA LEU A 92 -0.59 8.31 3.12
C LEU A 92 0.74 9.07 3.10
N ARG A 93 0.72 10.41 3.02
CA ARG A 93 1.93 11.25 3.10
C ARG A 93 2.67 11.15 4.44
N LYS A 94 2.02 10.65 5.49
CA LYS A 94 2.62 10.43 6.81
C LYS A 94 3.16 9.00 6.99
N MET A 95 2.94 8.12 6.00
CA MET A 95 3.41 6.74 6.07
C MET A 95 4.94 6.70 6.07
N PRO A 96 5.60 6.11 7.08
CA PRO A 96 7.03 5.94 7.05
C PRO A 96 7.41 4.92 5.97
N VAL A 97 8.25 5.35 5.04
CA VAL A 97 8.80 4.52 3.96
C VAL A 97 10.25 4.21 4.31
N PRO A 98 10.62 2.94 4.57
CA PRO A 98 12.01 2.58 4.79
C PRO A 98 12.83 2.88 3.53
N TYR A 99 14.07 3.27 3.74
CA TYR A 99 15.04 3.33 2.66
C TYR A 99 15.42 1.90 2.25
N LEU A 100 15.29 1.59 0.96
CA LEU A 100 15.66 0.30 0.39
C LEU A 100 16.89 0.49 -0.49
N GLU A 101 17.97 -0.22 -0.18
CA GLU A 101 19.15 -0.26 -1.02
C GLU A 101 18.82 -0.83 -2.41
N PRO A 102 19.57 -0.48 -3.48
CA PRO A 102 19.27 -0.91 -4.85
C PRO A 102 19.07 -2.42 -5.02
N GLU A 103 19.87 -3.25 -4.34
CA GLU A 103 19.74 -4.71 -4.37
C GLU A 103 18.48 -5.22 -3.66
N ALA A 104 18.10 -4.58 -2.55
CA ALA A 104 16.86 -4.87 -1.83
C ALA A 104 15.64 -4.48 -2.69
N LEU A 105 15.70 -3.34 -3.36
CA LEU A 105 14.66 -2.89 -4.29
C LEU A 105 14.52 -3.83 -5.50
N LYS A 106 15.63 -4.29 -6.08
CA LYS A 106 15.61 -5.29 -7.16
C LYS A 106 14.98 -6.59 -6.68
N SER A 107 15.34 -7.05 -5.48
CA SER A 107 14.75 -8.25 -4.87
C SER A 107 13.25 -8.09 -4.63
N LEU A 108 12.83 -6.91 -4.18
CA LEU A 108 11.42 -6.57 -3.96
C LEU A 108 10.63 -6.55 -5.28
N ASN A 109 11.19 -5.95 -6.33
CA ASN A 109 10.59 -5.94 -7.67
C ASN A 109 10.33 -7.37 -8.19
N ASN A 110 11.26 -8.30 -7.93
CA ASN A 110 11.12 -9.71 -8.30
C ASN A 110 10.08 -10.42 -7.43
N ALA A 111 10.15 -10.23 -6.09
CA ALA A 111 9.21 -10.83 -5.15
C ALA A 111 7.76 -10.39 -5.43
N GLY A 112 7.57 -9.14 -5.87
CA GLY A 112 6.27 -8.59 -6.20
C GLY A 112 5.55 -9.30 -7.35
N GLN A 113 6.28 -9.97 -8.26
CA GLN A 113 5.68 -10.78 -9.32
C GLN A 113 4.97 -12.03 -8.77
N CYS A 114 5.34 -12.46 -7.57
CA CYS A 114 4.83 -13.66 -6.91
C CYS A 114 3.85 -13.37 -5.75
N LEU A 115 3.31 -12.15 -5.62
CA LEU A 115 2.50 -11.72 -4.46
C LEU A 115 1.25 -12.59 -4.15
N HIS A 116 0.79 -13.37 -5.12
CA HIS A 116 -0.36 -14.25 -4.97
C HIS A 116 -0.07 -15.48 -4.10
N ASN A 117 1.20 -15.88 -3.97
CA ASN A 117 1.60 -17.00 -3.14
C ASN A 117 2.06 -16.54 -1.73
N HIS A 118 2.03 -17.47 -0.78
CA HIS A 118 2.43 -17.18 0.60
C HIS A 118 3.91 -16.79 0.70
N GLU A 119 4.77 -17.48 -0.05
CA GLU A 119 6.23 -17.25 0.01
C GLU A 119 6.63 -15.87 -0.50
N GLY A 120 6.00 -15.38 -1.57
CA GLY A 120 6.22 -14.05 -2.12
C GLY A 120 5.80 -12.96 -1.14
N ARG A 121 4.68 -13.14 -0.42
CA ARG A 121 4.28 -12.22 0.65
C ARG A 121 5.28 -12.21 1.81
N ARG A 122 5.73 -13.40 2.24
CA ARG A 122 6.76 -13.55 3.27
C ARG A 122 8.07 -12.87 2.84
N GLN A 123 8.51 -13.10 1.61
CA GLN A 123 9.73 -12.48 1.06
C GLN A 123 9.63 -10.95 1.01
N VAL A 124 8.49 -10.41 0.59
CA VAL A 124 8.22 -8.96 0.62
C VAL A 124 8.32 -8.42 2.04
N ASP A 125 7.67 -9.08 3.01
CA ASP A 125 7.74 -8.66 4.41
C ASP A 125 9.17 -8.72 4.95
N GLN A 126 9.93 -9.75 4.60
CA GLN A 126 11.33 -9.86 5.01
C GLN A 126 12.20 -8.72 4.48
N ILE A 127 12.04 -8.35 3.20
CA ILE A 127 12.79 -7.26 2.60
C ILE A 127 12.43 -5.92 3.28
N VAL A 128 11.14 -5.64 3.43
CA VAL A 128 10.66 -4.37 3.98
C VAL A 128 11.00 -4.23 5.46
N LEU A 129 10.78 -5.28 6.25
CA LEU A 129 11.02 -5.25 7.68
C LEU A 129 12.51 -5.29 8.03
N ARG A 130 13.35 -5.97 7.23
CA ARG A 130 14.81 -5.91 7.42
C ARG A 130 15.33 -4.47 7.28
N ALA A 131 14.82 -3.72 6.30
CA ALA A 131 15.16 -2.31 6.15
C ALA A 131 14.71 -1.41 7.31
N LEU A 132 13.75 -1.85 8.13
CA LEU A 132 13.27 -1.14 9.32
C LEU A 132 13.95 -1.58 10.61
N LEU A 133 14.22 -2.89 10.76
CA LEU A 133 14.73 -3.50 11.99
C LEU A 133 16.26 -3.62 12.01
N GLY A 134 16.91 -3.54 10.84
CA GLY A 134 18.35 -3.68 10.68
C GLY A 134 18.78 -5.09 10.23
N ASP A 135 20.00 -5.19 9.70
CA ASP A 135 20.51 -6.41 9.05
C ASP A 135 20.80 -7.56 10.02
N THR A 136 20.91 -7.27 11.32
CA THR A 136 21.23 -8.28 12.33
C THR A 136 20.02 -9.11 12.78
N THR A 137 18.80 -8.70 12.42
CA THR A 137 17.57 -9.39 12.81
C THR A 137 17.39 -10.68 12.03
N SER A 138 17.12 -11.78 12.73
CA SER A 138 16.93 -13.08 12.08
C SER A 138 15.64 -13.13 11.26
N GLU A 139 15.56 -14.00 10.26
CA GLU A 139 14.31 -14.18 9.50
C GLU A 139 13.15 -14.61 10.38
N THR A 140 13.38 -15.44 11.40
CA THR A 140 12.33 -15.90 12.31
C THR A 140 11.79 -14.76 13.17
N GLU A 141 12.64 -13.83 13.59
CA GLU A 141 12.23 -12.62 14.30
C GLU A 141 11.43 -11.67 13.40
N ILE A 142 11.85 -11.50 12.15
CA ILE A 142 11.14 -10.69 11.15
C ILE A 142 9.76 -11.28 10.88
N ASP A 143 9.66 -12.59 10.63
CA ASP A 143 8.39 -13.27 10.38
C ASP A 143 7.45 -13.14 11.59
N ALA A 144 7.99 -13.31 12.81
CA ALA A 144 7.22 -13.10 14.04
C ALA A 144 6.75 -11.65 14.21
N PHE A 145 7.54 -10.66 13.75
CA PHE A 145 7.14 -9.25 13.77
C PHE A 145 6.04 -8.96 12.74
N ALA A 146 6.15 -9.50 11.53
CA ALA A 146 5.11 -9.41 10.50
C ALA A 146 3.77 -9.97 10.99
N GLU A 147 3.79 -11.13 11.65
CA GLU A 147 2.61 -11.73 12.27
C GLU A 147 1.99 -10.83 13.36
N ARG A 148 2.82 -10.20 14.20
CA ARG A 148 2.32 -9.24 15.21
C ARG A 148 1.68 -8.01 14.56
N LEU A 149 2.28 -7.47 13.50
CA LEU A 149 1.71 -6.36 12.73
C LEU A 149 0.34 -6.74 12.14
N ASN A 150 0.24 -7.92 11.53
CA ASN A 150 -1.01 -8.41 10.96
C ASN A 150 -2.11 -8.59 12.00
N LYS A 151 -1.78 -9.15 13.18
CA LYS A 151 -2.70 -9.26 14.30
C LYS A 151 -3.14 -7.88 14.81
N ARG A 152 -2.20 -6.93 14.95
CA ARG A 152 -2.52 -5.56 15.40
C ARG A 152 -3.44 -4.85 14.42
N ARG A 153 -3.15 -4.93 13.11
CA ARG A 153 -3.99 -4.40 12.04
C ARG A 153 -5.39 -5.01 12.08
N ALA A 154 -5.51 -6.33 12.20
CA ALA A 154 -6.79 -7.01 12.29
C ALA A 154 -7.61 -6.55 13.51
N ALA A 155 -6.96 -6.38 14.66
CA ALA A 155 -7.61 -5.87 15.87
C ALA A 155 -8.14 -4.43 15.69
N LEU A 156 -7.37 -3.54 15.04
CA LEU A 156 -7.82 -2.18 14.71
C LEU A 156 -9.03 -2.20 13.76
N GLY A 157 -8.98 -3.02 12.71
CA GLY A 157 -10.08 -3.20 11.76
C GLY A 157 -11.35 -3.69 12.45
N THR A 158 -11.25 -4.72 13.30
CA THR A 158 -12.38 -5.22 14.08
C THR A 158 -12.91 -4.16 15.05
N ALA A 159 -12.04 -3.37 15.70
CA ALA A 159 -12.46 -2.34 16.64
C ALA A 159 -13.31 -1.26 15.95
N ARG A 160 -12.90 -0.77 14.78
CA ARG A 160 -13.71 0.21 14.04
C ARG A 160 -15.01 -0.37 13.49
N GLN A 161 -15.01 -1.63 13.07
CA GLN A 161 -16.22 -2.30 12.57
C GLN A 161 -17.24 -2.55 13.68
N LYS A 162 -16.79 -2.87 14.89
CA LYS A 162 -17.66 -3.07 16.07
C LYS A 162 -18.14 -1.76 16.68
N GLY A 163 -17.32 -0.72 16.71
CA GLY A 163 -17.72 0.61 17.22
C GLY A 163 -18.78 1.31 16.36
N ALA A 164 -19.18 0.71 15.25
CA ALA A 164 -20.22 1.18 14.35
C ALA A 164 -21.56 0.44 14.49
N ALA A 165 -21.63 -0.58 15.36
CA ALA A 165 -22.83 -1.35 15.67
C ALA A 165 -23.61 -0.73 16.84
#